data_AF-A0A7D9IJZ9-F1
#
_entry.id   AF-A0A7D9IJZ9-F1
#
_cell.length_a   1.000
_cell.length_b   1.000
_cell.length_c   1.000
_cell.angle_alpha   90.00
_cell.angle_beta   90.00
_cell.angle_gamma   90.00
#
_symmetry.space_group_name_H-M   'P 1'
#
loop_
_entity.id
_entity.type
_entity.pdbx_description
1 polymer ?
#
loop_
_entity_poly.entity_id
_entity_poly.type
_entity_poly.pdbx_seq_one_letter_code
_entity_poly.pdbx_strand_id
1 'polypeptide(L)'
;VFFPIPFAYFNPEVVYRNKPKPEKIEVSKDTGIWDTQAYDLICFRNQDYKDLRVHRDSFLQEGLLDQKDVLKIFQASTLRIFRATEPELRRIFEKKSCREITDRVENEKCMDFLRKRMGTRSQLSAILLEKEPQIH
;
A
#
# COMPACT_ATOMS: atom_id res chain seq x y z
N VAL A 1 9.65 -3.82 16.76
CA VAL A 1 9.56 -3.14 15.44
C VAL A 1 8.11 -3.04 15.05
N PHE A 2 7.66 -1.85 14.68
CA PHE A 2 6.27 -1.60 14.33
C PHE A 2 6.14 -1.36 12.82
N PHE A 3 5.26 -2.10 12.16
CA PHE A 3 4.89 -1.85 10.77
C PHE A 3 3.39 -1.48 10.74
N PRO A 4 3.05 -0.18 10.68
CA PRO A 4 1.66 0.22 10.68
C PRO A 4 0.92 -0.26 9.43
N ILE A 5 -0.38 -0.52 9.57
CA ILE A 5 -1.31 -0.80 8.48
C ILE A 5 -2.06 0.49 8.17
N PRO A 6 -1.73 1.20 7.08
CA PRO A 6 -2.34 2.49 6.76
C PRO A 6 -3.73 2.32 6.15
N PHE A 7 -4.54 3.37 6.24
CA PHE A 7 -5.78 3.46 5.47
C PHE A 7 -5.48 4.01 4.07
N ALA A 8 -5.71 3.20 3.03
CA ALA A 8 -5.47 3.57 1.64
C ALA A 8 -6.78 3.98 0.96
N TYR A 9 -6.87 5.24 0.54
CA TYR A 9 -8.04 5.73 -0.17
C TYR A 9 -8.17 5.08 -1.55
N PHE A 10 -9.42 4.89 -1.98
CA PHE A 10 -9.75 4.50 -3.34
C PHE A 10 -9.61 5.68 -4.33
N ASN A 11 -9.72 5.39 -5.62
CA ASN A 11 -9.72 6.40 -6.67
C ASN A 11 -10.83 7.43 -6.43
N PRO A 12 -10.51 8.71 -6.23
CA PRO A 12 -11.52 9.74 -5.98
C PRO A 12 -12.49 9.93 -7.15
N GLU A 13 -12.08 9.65 -8.38
CA GLU A 13 -12.95 9.71 -9.57
C GLU A 13 -14.05 8.64 -9.54
N VAL A 14 -13.82 7.53 -8.81
CA VAL A 14 -14.79 6.45 -8.62
C VAL A 14 -15.66 6.72 -7.40
N VAL A 15 -15.05 7.08 -6.27
CA VAL A 15 -15.77 7.29 -5.00
C VAL A 15 -16.71 8.50 -5.06
N TYR A 16 -16.24 9.62 -5.64
CA TYR A 16 -16.99 10.87 -5.71
C TYR A 16 -17.57 11.11 -7.10
N ARG A 17 -17.84 10.04 -7.84
CA ARG A 17 -18.47 10.16 -9.15
C ARG A 17 -19.81 10.88 -9.02
N ASN A 18 -19.99 11.95 -9.80
CA ASN A 18 -21.18 12.81 -9.79
C ASN A 18 -21.45 13.52 -8.44
N LYS A 19 -20.44 13.62 -7.55
CA LYS A 19 -20.54 14.30 -6.25
C LYS A 19 -19.30 15.16 -6.00
N PRO A 20 -19.43 16.28 -5.26
CA PRO A 20 -18.25 17.03 -4.85
C PRO A 20 -17.41 16.19 -3.87
N LYS A 21 -16.08 16.26 -4.03
CA LYS A 21 -15.15 15.68 -3.06
C LYS A 21 -15.19 16.52 -1.77
N PRO A 22 -15.39 15.90 -0.59
CA PRO A 22 -15.38 16.62 0.66
C PRO A 22 -13.97 17.08 1.03
N GLU A 23 -13.87 18.14 1.83
CA GLU A 23 -12.60 18.65 2.36
C GLU A 23 -11.92 17.61 3.28
N LYS A 24 -12.74 16.91 4.09
CA LYS A 24 -12.29 15.81 4.95
C LYS A 24 -12.91 14.51 4.48
N ILE A 25 -12.06 13.54 4.18
CA ILE A 25 -12.49 12.18 3.83
C ILE A 25 -12.50 11.36 5.11
N GLU A 26 -13.65 10.79 5.44
CA GLU A 26 -13.79 9.86 6.55
C GLU A 26 -13.23 8.48 6.20
N VAL A 27 -12.73 7.78 7.22
CA VAL A 27 -12.32 6.38 7.11
C VAL A 27 -13.59 5.52 7.05
N SER A 28 -13.90 4.99 5.87
CA SER A 28 -15.06 4.11 5.69
C SER A 28 -14.80 3.06 4.62
N LYS A 29 -15.61 2.00 4.62
CA LYS A 29 -15.53 0.94 3.60
C LYS A 29 -15.74 1.43 2.16
N ASP A 30 -16.34 2.61 1.99
CA ASP A 30 -16.68 3.18 0.69
C ASP A 30 -15.60 4.15 0.18
N THR A 31 -14.71 4.62 1.06
CA THR A 31 -13.66 5.60 0.73
C THR A 31 -12.28 4.97 0.60
N GLY A 32 -12.07 3.75 1.11
CA GLY A 32 -10.77 3.09 1.06
C GLY A 32 -10.74 1.72 1.74
N ILE A 33 -9.51 1.25 1.98
CA ILE A 33 -9.22 -0.06 2.57
C ILE A 33 -7.98 0.01 3.47
N TRP A 34 -7.93 -0.82 4.51
CA TRP A 34 -6.70 -1.06 5.27
C TRP A 34 -5.70 -1.85 4.42
N ASP A 35 -4.57 -1.23 4.08
CA ASP A 35 -3.55 -1.84 3.22
C ASP A 35 -2.68 -2.82 4.02
N THR A 36 -3.19 -4.02 4.23
CA THR A 36 -2.49 -5.05 5.02
C THR A 36 -1.19 -5.55 4.38
N GLN A 37 -0.95 -5.20 3.12
CA GLN A 37 0.27 -5.53 2.37
C GLN A 37 1.30 -4.39 2.37
N ALA A 38 1.02 -3.28 3.07
CA ALA A 38 1.99 -2.22 3.30
C ALA A 38 3.10 -2.68 4.25
N TYR A 39 4.32 -2.79 3.74
CA TYR A 39 5.54 -3.07 4.52
C TYR A 39 6.64 -2.01 4.33
N ASP A 40 6.35 -1.01 3.51
CA ASP A 40 7.18 0.14 3.21
C ASP A 40 7.10 1.24 4.29
N LEU A 41 6.20 1.10 5.27
CA LEU A 41 6.13 1.95 6.45
C LEU A 41 6.56 1.15 7.68
N ILE A 42 7.50 1.73 8.44
CA ILE A 42 8.13 1.06 9.57
C ILE A 42 8.60 2.08 10.60
N CYS A 43 8.48 1.71 11.88
CA CYS A 43 9.03 2.44 13.01
C CYS A 43 9.84 1.48 13.88
N PHE A 44 11.08 1.85 14.15
CA PHE A 44 12.01 1.11 15.00
C PHE A 44 12.96 2.08 15.70
N ARG A 45 13.56 1.63 16.80
CA ARG A 45 14.62 2.40 17.46
C ARG A 45 15.89 2.28 16.63
N ASN A 46 16.54 3.42 16.37
CA ASN A 46 17.78 3.46 15.60
C ASN A 46 18.87 2.55 16.21
N GLN A 47 18.97 2.52 17.55
CA GLN A 47 19.91 1.64 18.25
C GLN A 47 19.70 0.16 17.92
N ASP A 48 18.46 -0.34 18.02
CA ASP A 48 18.14 -1.73 17.71
C ASP A 48 18.52 -2.09 16.27
N TYR A 49 18.33 -1.17 15.33
CA TYR A 49 18.73 -1.39 13.93
C TYR A 49 20.25 -1.43 13.76
N LYS A 50 20.99 -0.53 14.43
CA LYS A 50 22.45 -0.53 14.41
C LYS A 50 23.01 -1.82 15.01
N ASP A 51 22.50 -2.25 16.16
CA ASP A 51 22.95 -3.48 16.82
C ASP A 51 22.72 -4.71 15.93
N LEU A 52 21.57 -4.79 15.25
CA LEU A 52 21.29 -5.86 14.28
C LEU A 52 22.22 -5.84 13.06
N ARG A 53 22.71 -4.67 12.67
CA ARG A 53 23.58 -4.49 11.50
C ARG A 53 25.06 -4.70 11.82
N VAL A 54 25.53 -4.26 12.99
CA VAL A 54 26.93 -4.41 13.44
C VAL A 54 27.34 -5.88 13.55
N HIS A 55 26.39 -6.78 13.82
CA HIS A 55 26.63 -8.22 13.92
C HIS A 55 26.46 -9.00 12.61
N ARG A 56 26.30 -8.33 11.45
CA ARG A 56 26.26 -9.00 10.15
C ARG A 56 27.44 -8.56 9.28
N ASP A 57 28.26 -9.53 8.85
CA ASP A 57 29.38 -9.33 7.92
C ASP A 57 28.99 -8.60 6.61
N SER A 58 27.69 -8.62 6.27
CA SER A 58 27.11 -7.93 5.12
C SER A 58 27.00 -6.40 5.25
N PHE A 59 27.31 -5.82 6.42
CA PHE A 59 27.23 -4.36 6.64
C PHE A 59 28.18 -3.57 5.73
N LEU A 60 29.31 -4.17 5.32
CA LEU A 60 30.26 -3.53 4.38
C LEU A 60 29.87 -3.72 2.91
N GLN A 61 28.86 -4.54 2.61
CA GLN A 61 28.37 -4.81 1.25
C GLN A 61 27.12 -3.98 0.90
N GLU A 62 26.99 -2.78 1.47
CA GLU A 62 25.84 -1.88 1.37
C GLU A 62 25.41 -1.50 -0.07
N GLY A 63 26.23 -1.78 -1.09
CA GLY A 63 25.86 -1.60 -2.50
C GLY A 63 25.10 -2.76 -3.15
N LEU A 64 25.00 -3.94 -2.49
CA LEU A 64 24.48 -5.18 -3.10
C LEU A 64 23.22 -5.74 -2.43
N LEU A 65 22.92 -5.29 -1.21
CA LEU A 65 21.69 -5.68 -0.52
C LEU A 65 20.55 -4.84 -1.09
N ASP A 66 19.76 -5.49 -1.95
CA ASP A 66 18.47 -5.01 -2.42
C ASP A 66 17.76 -4.30 -1.27
N GLN A 67 17.61 -2.95 -1.35
CA GLN A 67 16.93 -2.11 -0.36
C GLN A 67 15.52 -2.61 -0.03
N LYS A 68 15.01 -3.57 -0.80
CA LYS A 68 13.64 -4.01 -0.89
C LYS A 68 13.14 -4.89 0.25
N ASP A 69 13.95 -5.30 1.23
CA ASP A 69 13.42 -6.20 2.27
C ASP A 69 13.93 -5.95 3.70
N VAL A 70 13.77 -4.72 4.17
CA VAL A 70 13.92 -4.36 5.60
C VAL A 70 13.06 -5.26 6.49
N LEU A 71 11.91 -5.75 6.00
CA LEU A 71 11.10 -6.73 6.70
C LEU A 71 11.88 -8.02 6.98
N LYS A 72 12.56 -8.61 5.98
CA LYS A 72 13.40 -9.80 6.19
C LYS A 72 14.51 -9.59 7.22
N ILE A 73 15.10 -8.39 7.31
CA ILE A 73 16.12 -8.08 8.32
C ILE A 73 15.55 -8.28 9.72
N PHE A 74 14.37 -7.71 9.99
CA PHE A 74 13.73 -7.80 11.29
C PHE A 74 13.08 -9.18 11.54
N GLN A 75 12.61 -9.88 10.52
CA GLN A 75 12.12 -11.26 10.65
C GLN A 75 13.23 -12.24 11.07
N ALA A 76 14.45 -12.00 10.59
CA ALA A 76 15.63 -12.78 10.97
C ALA A 76 16.31 -12.25 12.25
N SER A 77 15.66 -11.38 13.02
CA SER A 77 16.16 -10.84 14.28
C SER A 77 15.40 -11.40 15.48
N THR A 78 15.90 -11.16 16.69
CA THR A 78 15.18 -11.45 17.94
C THR A 78 14.10 -10.41 18.27
N LEU A 79 14.03 -9.31 17.51
CA LEU A 79 13.05 -8.25 17.74
C LEU A 79 11.66 -8.69 17.31
N ARG A 80 10.67 -8.42 18.16
CA ARG A 80 9.28 -8.71 17.83
C ARG A 80 8.73 -7.71 16.82
N ILE A 81 8.06 -8.25 15.80
CA ILE A 81 7.31 -7.49 14.80
C ILE A 81 5.87 -7.36 15.26
N PHE A 82 5.34 -6.13 15.22
CA PHE A 82 3.94 -5.83 15.50
C PHE A 82 3.32 -5.05 14.35
N ARG A 83 2.05 -5.34 14.06
CA ARG A 83 1.25 -4.67 13.03
C ARG A 83 -0.11 -4.33 13.61
N ALA A 84 -0.56 -3.11 13.39
CA ALA A 84 -1.88 -2.63 13.78
C ALA A 84 -2.35 -1.59 12.75
N THR A 85 -3.66 -1.44 12.61
CA THR A 85 -4.26 -0.35 11.83
C THR A 85 -3.92 0.98 12.47
N GLU A 86 -3.48 1.93 11.65
CA GLU A 86 -3.19 3.30 12.06
C GLU A 86 -4.12 4.26 11.29
N PRO A 87 -5.26 4.69 11.87
CA PRO A 87 -6.27 5.48 11.17
C PRO A 87 -5.81 6.86 10.73
N GLU A 88 -4.84 7.45 11.42
CA GLU A 88 -4.29 8.74 11.03
C GLU A 88 -3.23 8.62 9.92
N LEU A 89 -2.72 7.40 9.69
CA LEU A 89 -1.81 7.11 8.59
C LEU A 89 -2.59 6.83 7.32
N ARG A 90 -2.88 7.91 6.59
CA ARG A 90 -3.70 7.90 5.39
C ARG A 90 -2.85 7.93 4.12
N ARG A 91 -3.04 6.96 3.23
CA ARG A 91 -2.43 6.92 1.90
C ARG A 91 -3.38 7.49 0.86
N ILE A 92 -2.98 8.59 0.25
CA ILE A 92 -3.70 9.19 -0.88
C ILE A 92 -3.62 8.23 -2.09
N PHE A 93 -4.66 8.24 -2.91
CA PHE A 93 -4.67 7.49 -4.16
C PHE A 93 -3.74 8.18 -5.17
N GLU A 94 -2.80 7.40 -5.71
CA GLU A 94 -1.88 7.85 -6.75
C GLU A 94 -2.18 7.09 -8.04
N LYS A 95 -2.36 7.83 -9.14
CA LYS A 95 -2.55 7.26 -10.46
C LYS A 95 -1.19 6.81 -11.01
N LYS A 96 -0.81 5.56 -10.73
CA LYS A 96 0.41 4.95 -11.26
C LYS A 96 0.11 4.24 -12.59
N SER A 97 1.02 4.38 -13.56
CA SER A 97 0.97 3.62 -14.80
C SER A 97 1.82 2.37 -14.65
N CYS A 98 1.20 1.19 -14.63
CA CYS A 98 1.96 -0.07 -14.64
C CYS A 98 2.50 -0.41 -16.04
N ARG A 99 2.16 0.35 -17.09
CA ARG A 99 2.54 0.03 -18.49
C ARG A 99 4.05 0.11 -18.75
N GLU A 100 4.74 0.93 -17.96
CA GLU A 100 6.18 1.16 -18.11
C GLU A 100 7.02 0.08 -17.40
N ILE A 101 6.39 -0.80 -16.62
CA ILE A 101 7.08 -1.87 -15.88
C ILE A 101 7.24 -3.09 -16.78
N THR A 102 8.49 -3.36 -17.19
CA THR A 102 8.85 -4.48 -18.06
C THR A 102 8.98 -5.81 -17.33
N ASP A 103 9.36 -5.79 -16.04
CA ASP A 103 9.42 -7.00 -15.22
C ASP A 103 8.01 -7.51 -14.93
N ARG A 104 7.73 -8.78 -15.28
CA ARG A 104 6.39 -9.37 -15.16
C ARG A 104 5.90 -9.39 -13.71
N VAL A 105 6.77 -9.73 -12.77
CA VAL A 105 6.39 -9.89 -11.35
C VAL A 105 6.10 -8.54 -10.73
N GLU A 106 6.90 -7.53 -11.03
CA GLU A 106 6.68 -6.15 -10.61
C GLU A 106 5.44 -5.54 -11.27
N ASN A 107 5.18 -5.86 -12.54
CA ASN A 107 3.98 -5.45 -13.24
C ASN A 107 2.72 -6.02 -12.59
N GLU A 108 2.70 -7.33 -12.32
CA GLU A 108 1.58 -7.99 -11.64
C GLU A 108 1.31 -7.38 -10.26
N LYS A 109 2.35 -7.11 -9.47
CA LYS A 109 2.24 -6.42 -8.17
C LYS A 109 1.63 -5.02 -8.33
N CYS A 110 2.09 -4.26 -9.31
CA CYS A 110 1.56 -2.93 -9.61
C CYS A 110 0.08 -3.01 -10.00
N MET A 111 -0.28 -3.96 -10.88
CA MET A 111 -1.66 -4.16 -11.33
C MET A 111 -2.58 -4.56 -10.18
N ASP A 112 -2.13 -5.43 -9.28
CA ASP A 112 -2.90 -5.82 -8.09
C ASP A 112 -3.09 -4.66 -7.12
N PHE A 113 -2.06 -3.83 -6.93
CA PHE A 113 -2.17 -2.59 -6.15
C PHE A 113 -3.23 -1.66 -6.76
N LEU A 114 -3.20 -1.43 -8.08
CA LEU A 114 -4.20 -0.60 -8.75
C LEU A 114 -5.61 -1.19 -8.58
N ARG A 115 -5.81 -2.48 -8.87
CA ARG A 115 -7.12 -3.16 -8.78
C ARG A 115 -7.75 -3.00 -7.40
N LYS A 116 -6.96 -3.19 -6.34
CA LYS A 116 -7.44 -3.07 -4.94
C LYS A 116 -7.80 -1.64 -4.57
N ARG A 117 -7.24 -0.64 -5.25
CA ARG A 117 -7.43 0.79 -4.93
C ARG A 117 -8.39 1.52 -5.86
N MET A 118 -9.00 0.85 -6.84
CA MET A 118 -9.92 1.53 -7.75
C MET A 118 -11.25 1.93 -7.10
N GLY A 119 -11.78 1.11 -6.19
CA GLY A 119 -13.08 1.34 -5.57
C GLY A 119 -13.67 0.04 -5.03
N THR A 120 -14.85 0.12 -4.42
CA THR A 120 -15.59 -1.07 -4.01
C THR A 120 -16.13 -1.82 -5.22
N ARG A 121 -16.41 -3.13 -5.05
CA ARG A 121 -17.05 -3.94 -6.10
C ARG A 121 -18.36 -3.31 -6.58
N SER A 122 -19.16 -2.77 -5.67
CA SER A 122 -20.43 -2.11 -6.00
C SER A 122 -20.23 -0.82 -6.78
N GLN A 123 -19.27 0.03 -6.39
CA GLN A 123 -18.94 1.26 -7.13
C GLN A 123 -18.49 0.94 -8.56
N LEU A 124 -17.61 -0.04 -8.73
CA LEU A 124 -17.10 -0.44 -10.04
C LEU A 124 -18.18 -1.11 -10.91
N SER A 125 -19.03 -1.94 -10.30
CA SER A 125 -20.16 -2.57 -11.00
C SER A 125 -21.17 -1.54 -11.49
N ALA A 126 -21.48 -0.51 -10.69
CA ALA A 126 -22.37 0.57 -11.12
C ALA A 126 -21.79 1.33 -12.32
N ILE A 127 -20.48 1.60 -12.31
CA ILE A 127 -19.79 2.22 -13.46
C ILE A 127 -19.87 1.36 -14.72
N LEU A 128 -19.77 0.04 -14.59
CA LEU A 128 -19.86 -0.87 -15.72
C LEU A 128 -21.25 -0.88 -16.32
N LEU A 129 -22.29 -1.01 -15.49
CA LEU A 129 -23.69 -1.07 -15.92
C LEU A 129 -24.15 0.22 -16.60
N GLU A 130 -23.72 1.39 -16.12
CA GLU A 130 -24.02 2.67 -16.78
C GLU A 130 -23.42 2.80 -18.19
N LYS A 131 -22.35 2.05 -18.49
CA LYS A 131 -21.70 2.05 -19.80
C LYS A 131 -22.28 1.03 -20.76
N GLU A 132 -23.07 0.07 -20.26
CA GLU A 132 -23.77 -0.86 -21.13
C GLU A 132 -24.85 -0.10 -21.91
N PRO A 133 -24.96 -0.33 -23.23
CA PRO A 133 -26.06 0.25 -23.99
C PRO A 133 -27.36 -0.25 -23.37
N GLN A 134 -28.24 0.68 -23.00
CA GLN A 134 -29.60 0.38 -22.58
C GLN A 134 -30.30 -0.24 -23.81
N ILE A 135 -30.32 -1.56 -23.90
CA ILE A 135 -31.11 -2.27 -24.91
C ILE A 135 -32.56 -2.13 -24.45
N HIS A 136 -33.22 -1.09 -24.95
CA HIS A 136 -34.67 -0.90 -24.86
C HIS A 136 -35.36 -1.51 -26.08
#